data_AF-A0A926ZS08-F1
#
_entry.id   AF-A0A926ZS08-F1
#
_cell.length_a   1.000
_cell.length_b   1.000
_cell.length_c   1.000
_cell.angle_alpha   90.00
_cell.angle_beta   90.00
_cell.angle_gamma   90.00
#
_symmetry.space_group_name_H-M   'P 1'
#
loop_
_entity.id
_entity.type
_entity.pdbx_description
1 polymer ?
#
loop_
_entity_poly.entity_id
_entity_poly.type
_entity_poly.pdbx_seq_one_letter_code
_entity_poly.pdbx_strand_id
1 'polypeptide(L)' 'MRRGPRLSIIGFLQPIISFVYGLVIGGVDRKSYIQMMEREAQEAHKLGRVRVIVQDNGPIHRCKDVQKLWSNGTKKS' A
#
# COMPACT_ATOMS: atom_id res chain seq x y z
N MET A 1 30.61 7.70 -8.60
CA MET A 1 29.56 6.99 -9.35
C MET A 1 28.20 7.65 -9.05
N ARG A 2 27.63 8.45 -9.97
CA ARG A 2 26.26 8.97 -9.81
C ARG A 2 25.30 7.84 -10.16
N ARG A 3 24.57 7.29 -9.19
CA ARG A 3 23.48 6.33 -9.46
C ARG A 3 22.38 7.08 -10.21
N GLY A 4 21.92 6.53 -11.34
CA GLY A 4 20.77 7.06 -12.07
C GLY A 4 19.49 7.04 -11.23
N PRO A 5 18.44 7.77 -11.65
CA PRO A 5 17.16 7.75 -10.95
C PRO A 5 16.63 6.32 -10.87
N ARG A 6 16.21 5.92 -9.67
CA ARG A 6 15.61 4.61 -9.43
C ARG A 6 14.12 4.69 -9.74
N LEU A 7 13.57 3.66 -10.37
CA LEU A 7 12.13 3.47 -10.48
C LEU A 7 11.76 2.34 -9.53
N SER A 8 10.91 2.64 -8.55
CA SER A 8 10.34 1.68 -7.63
C SER A 8 8.88 1.44 -8.02
N ILE A 9 8.47 0.18 -7.97
CA ILE A 9 7.08 -0.24 -8.16
C ILE A 9 6.57 -0.72 -6.82
N ILE A 10 5.43 -0.21 -6.40
CA ILE A 10 4.65 -0.78 -5.31
C ILE A 10 3.29 -1.18 -5.87
N GLY A 11 2.71 -2.28 -5.39
CA GLY A 11 1.39 -2.68 -5.82
C GLY A 11 0.80 -3.83 -5.01
N PHE A 12 -0.51 -4.00 -5.15
CA PHE A 12 -1.27 -5.09 -4.58
C PHE A 12 -1.74 -6.02 -5.69
N LEU A 13 -1.39 -7.30 -5.52
CA LEU A 13 -1.90 -8.35 -6.38
C LEU A 13 -3.20 -8.88 -5.81
N GLN A 14 -4.26 -8.79 -6.60
CA GLN A 14 -5.50 -9.51 -6.37
C GLN A 14 -5.47 -10.76 -7.26
N PRO A 15 -5.33 -11.97 -6.68
CA PRO A 15 -5.33 -13.19 -7.46
C PRO A 15 -6.53 -13.23 -8.39
N ILE A 16 -6.31 -13.58 -9.66
CA ILE A 16 -7.35 -13.81 -10.69
C ILE A 16 -8.06 -12.53 -11.18
N ILE A 17 -7.97 -11.42 -10.46
CA ILE A 17 -8.74 -10.19 -10.77
C ILE A 17 -7.86 -9.12 -11.41
N SER A 18 -6.83 -8.66 -10.72
CA SER A 18 -6.06 -7.50 -11.15
C SER A 18 -4.78 -7.30 -10.33
N PHE A 19 -3.87 -6.49 -10.87
CA PHE A 19 -2.71 -5.97 -10.15
C PHE A 19 -2.80 -4.45 -10.12
N VAL A 20 -2.98 -3.87 -8.93
CA VAL A 20 -3.00 -2.41 -8.75
C VAL A 20 -1.61 -1.97 -8.36
N TYR A 21 -1.02 -1.03 -9.10
CA TYR A 21 0.34 -0.58 -8.84
C TYR A 21 0.51 0.92 -8.96
N GLY A 22 1.56 1.42 -8.31
CA GLY A 22 2.04 2.78 -8.33
C GLY A 22 3.50 2.80 -8.71
N LEU A 23 3.86 3.76 -9.57
CA LEU A 23 5.24 4.02 -9.98
C LEU A 23 5.79 5.18 -9.16
N VAL A 24 6.94 4.97 -8.52
CA VAL A 24 7.62 5.97 -7.70
C VAL A 24 9.04 6.15 -8.20
N ILE A 25 9.42 7.38 -8.54
CA ILE A 25 10.81 7.73 -8.84
C ILE A 25 11.54 7.90 -7.50
N GLY A 26 12.58 7.11 -7.27
CA GLY A 26 13.31 7.02 -6.02
C GLY A 26 12.92 5.76 -5.24
N GLY A 27 12.77 5.90 -3.92
CA GLY A 27 12.30 4.84 -3.03
C GLY A 27 10.83 5.04 -2.67
N VAL A 28 10.14 3.94 -2.37
CA VAL A 28 8.80 4.01 -1.80
C VAL A 28 8.92 4.56 -0.38
N ASP A 29 8.17 5.61 -0.09
CA ASP A 29 8.11 6.21 1.24
C ASP A 29 6.79 5.86 1.95
N ARG A 30 6.71 6.20 3.24
CA ARG A 30 5.50 5.94 4.03
C ARG A 30 4.25 6.67 3.51
N LYS A 31 4.42 7.85 2.88
CA LYS A 31 3.29 8.65 2.42
C LYS A 31 2.65 8.05 1.17
N SER A 32 3.46 7.68 0.19
CA SER A 32 3.02 6.98 -1.02
C SER A 32 2.35 5.65 -0.68
N TYR A 33 2.88 4.91 0.31
CA TYR A 33 2.23 3.70 0.81
C TYR A 33 0.84 3.97 1.43
N ILE A 34 0.72 4.96 2.33
CA ILE A 34 -0.57 5.30 2.97
C ILE A 34 -1.60 5.74 1.93
N GLN A 35 -1.21 6.59 0.98
CA GLN A 35 -2.11 7.04 -0.09
C GLN A 35 -2.64 5.88 -0.93
N MET A 36 -1.80 4.89 -1.20
CA MET A 36 -2.23 3.68 -1.90
C MET A 36 -3.25 2.88 -1.07
N MET A 37 -2.96 2.66 0.21
CA MET A 37 -3.86 1.96 1.13
C MET A 37 -5.23 2.65 1.27
N GLU A 38 -5.25 3.98 1.37
CA GLU A 38 -6.49 4.76 1.46
C GLU A 38 -7.32 4.64 0.19
N ARG A 39 -6.69 4.68 -0.99
CA ARG A 39 -7.37 4.48 -2.27
C ARG A 39 -7.99 3.08 -2.35
N GLU A 40 -7.27 2.05 -1.93
CA GLU A 40 -7.77 0.68 -1.88
C GLU A 40 -8.95 0.52 -0.92
N ALA A 41 -8.89 1.16 0.25
CA ALA A 41 -9.98 1.15 1.22
C ALA A 41 -11.23 1.87 0.68
N GLN A 42 -11.07 3.01 0.01
CA GLN A 42 -12.17 3.74 -0.63
C GLN A 42 -12.84 2.91 -1.72
N GLU A 43 -12.06 2.27 -2.59
CA GLU A 43 -12.61 1.41 -3.64
C GLU A 43 -13.32 0.18 -3.06
N ALA A 44 -12.75 -0.45 -2.03
CA ALA A 44 -13.39 -1.56 -1.33
C ALA A 44 -14.74 -1.13 -0.70
N HIS A 45 -14.78 0.06 -0.10
CA HIS A 45 -15.99 0.64 0.49
C HIS A 45 -17.07 0.92 -0.57
N LYS A 46 -16.71 1.54 -1.70
CA LYS A 46 -17.63 1.79 -2.82
C LYS A 46 -18.24 0.50 -3.37
N LEU A 47 -17.45 -0.57 -3.42
CA LEU A 47 -17.91 -1.88 -3.89
C LEU A 47 -18.67 -2.69 -2.83
N GLY A 48 -18.75 -2.20 -1.58
CA GLY A 48 -19.36 -2.93 -0.47
C GLY A 48 -18.62 -4.23 -0.12
N ARG A 49 -17.31 -4.31 -0.39
CA ARG A 49 -16.51 -5.53 -0.21
C ARG A 49 -15.47 -5.33 0.88
N VAL A 50 -15.24 -6.38 1.66
CA VAL A 50 -14.10 -6.45 2.58
C VAL A 50 -12.86 -6.88 1.79
N ARG A 51 -11.77 -6.11 1.89
CA ARG A 51 -10.48 -6.41 1.23
C ARG A 51 -9.44 -6.75 2.29
N VAL A 52 -8.85 -7.93 2.19
CA VAL A 52 -7.75 -8.38 3.05
C VAL A 52 -6.44 -8.23 2.28
N ILE A 53 -5.48 -7.51 2.88
CA ILE A 53 -4.16 -7.27 2.27
C ILE A 53 -3.11 -7.96 3.13
N VAL A 54 -2.44 -8.96 2.54
CA VAL A 54 -1.31 -9.65 3.15
C VAL A 54 -0.02 -8.94 2.71
N GLN A 55 0.83 -8.61 3.68
CA GLN A 55 2.08 -7.89 3.46
C GLN A 55 3.16 -8.38 4.43
N ASP A 56 4.41 -8.09 4.11
CA ASP A 56 5.54 -8.42 4.97
C ASP A 56 5.63 -7.48 6.19
N ASN A 57 6.62 -7.74 7.06
CA ASN A 57 6.90 -6.92 8.24
C ASN A 57 7.97 -5.84 7.98
N GLY A 58 8.07 -5.35 6.75
CA GLY A 58 9.02 -4.32 6.37
C GLY A 58 8.87 -3.03 7.19
N PRO A 59 9.94 -2.20 7.29
CA PRO A 59 9.94 -1.00 8.14
C PRO A 59 8.82 0.01 7.84
N ILE A 60 8.46 0.14 6.56
CA ILE A 60 7.39 1.05 6.11
C ILE A 60 6.02 0.55 6.60
N HIS A 61 5.78 -0.76 6.54
CA HIS A 61 4.54 -1.41 6.96
C HIS A 61 4.32 -1.40 8.48
N ARG A 62 5.41 -1.24 9.25
CA ARG A 62 5.37 -1.17 10.72
C ARG A 62 5.43 0.25 11.28
N CYS A 63 5.54 1.29 10.45
CA CYS A 63 5.69 2.64 10.99
C CYS A 63 4.44 3.11 11.74
N LYS A 64 4.60 4.01 12.73
CA LYS A 64 3.51 4.47 13.61
C LYS A 64 2.33 5.04 12.83
N ASP A 65 2.58 5.70 11.71
CA ASP A 65 1.50 6.31 10.92
C ASP A 65 0.67 5.26 10.17
N VAL A 66 1.33 4.23 9.64
CA VAL A 66 0.64 3.09 9.05
C VAL A 66 -0.11 2.31 10.13
N GLN A 67 0.43 2.19 11.34
CA GLN A 67 -0.30 1.58 12.46
C GLN A 67 -1.55 2.36 12.85
N LYS A 68 -1.49 3.70 12.87
CA LYS A 68 -2.66 4.55 13.11
C LYS A 68 -3.72 4.39 12.04
N LEU A 69 -3.33 4.19 10.78
CA LEU A 69 -4.26 3.90 9.68
C LEU A 69 -5.07 2.62 9.94
N TRP A 70 -4.44 1.55 10.45
CA TRP A 70 -5.14 0.31 10.82
C TRP A 70 -6.16 0.51 11.94
N SER A 71 -5.80 1.29 12.96
CA SER A 71 -6.67 1.57 14.12
C SER A 71 -7.95 2.31 13.75
N ASN A 72 -7.99 3.02 12.62
CA ASN A 72 -9.18 3.72 12.13
C ASN A 72 -10.17 2.84 11.34
N GLY A 73 -10.05 1.51 11.41
CA GLY A 73 -11.09 0.58 10.95
C GLY A 73 -10.66 -0.45 9.90
N THR A 74 -9.37 -0.58 9.63
CA THR A 74 -8.84 -1.64 8.75
C THR A 74 -8.16 -2.72 9.61
N LYS A 75 -8.92 -3.76 9.99
CA LYS A 75 -8.37 -4.89 10.75
C LYS A 75 -7.40 -5.68 9.87
N LYS A 76 -6.15 -5.78 10.34
CA LYS A 76 -5.12 -6.68 9.80
C LYS A 76 -5.52 -8.12 10.15
N SER A 77 -5.70 -8.97 9.15
CA SER A 77 -5.94 -10.41 9.33
C SER A 77 -4.70 -11.22 9.02
#